data_AF-A0A2S2R019-F1
#
_entry.id   AF-A0A2S2R019-F1
#
_cell.length_a   1.000
_cell.length_b   1.000
_cell.length_c   1.000
_cell.angle_alpha   90.00
_cell.angle_beta   90.00
_cell.angle_gamma   90.00
#
_symmetry.space_group_name_H-M   'P 1'
#
loop_
_entity.id
_entity.type
_entity.pdbx_description
1 polymer ?
#
loop_
_entity_poly.entity_id
_entity_poly.type
_entity_poly.pdbx_seq_one_letter_code
_entity_poly.pdbx_strand_id
1 'polypeptide(L)'
;LPIKYNNQTYYMAPKTHTLQKYGTEVDCNTILPPAFLLEGEWFGIAPTIREIKTPIILKPATKWTWTYKSPENLMVAGIYSHEIMNALQKHLLFPQEIEAAQKNIARQSLGYDYTDQGLRLQSLIDENSIGLMVENKLYKMWGWFTSLGNIISGLLGIFFIIKIILSILNTGLNISLLYQTFGWSLKMMAGIFSNLTQFFMHKQHENNFKENKKNTMEQKNDLQLQHQQNQDVWIKTKDKIPKETNECKIHWSPAANIRKISI
;
A
#
# COMPACT_ATOMS: atom_id res chain seq x y z
N LEU A 1 -10.49 23.73 44.72
CA LEU A 1 -10.15 24.16 46.10
C LEU A 1 -9.87 22.92 46.96
N PRO A 2 -8.67 22.75 47.55
CA PRO A 2 -8.40 21.63 48.46
C PRO A 2 -9.26 21.73 49.72
N ILE A 3 -9.90 20.63 50.10
CA ILE A 3 -10.73 20.48 51.31
C ILE A 3 -10.41 19.16 52.01
N LYS A 4 -10.76 19.04 53.29
CA LYS A 4 -10.73 17.77 54.02
C LYS A 4 -12.15 17.27 54.25
N TYR A 5 -12.44 16.06 53.78
CA TYR A 5 -13.73 15.39 53.99
C TYR A 5 -13.46 13.96 54.46
N ASN A 6 -14.06 13.55 55.58
CA ASN A 6 -13.87 12.23 56.19
C ASN A 6 -12.38 11.83 56.36
N ASN A 7 -11.57 12.74 56.89
CA ASN A 7 -10.13 12.56 57.10
C ASN A 7 -9.31 12.28 55.82
N GLN A 8 -9.88 12.52 54.64
CA GLN A 8 -9.21 12.44 53.34
C GLN A 8 -9.23 13.81 52.66
N THR A 9 -8.17 14.11 51.91
CA THR A 9 -8.06 15.34 51.13
C THR A 9 -8.76 15.18 49.78
N TYR A 10 -9.68 16.08 49.47
CA TYR A 10 -10.38 16.17 48.20
C TYR A 10 -10.24 17.58 47.61
N TYR A 11 -10.60 17.73 46.34
CA TYR A 11 -10.67 19.01 45.67
C TYR A 11 -12.12 19.34 45.32
N MET A 12 -12.61 20.50 45.75
CA MET A 12 -13.94 20.98 45.39
C MET A 12 -13.89 21.77 44.08
N ALA A 13 -14.81 21.44 43.17
CA ALA A 13 -15.01 22.16 41.91
C ALA A 13 -15.73 23.51 42.12
N PRO A 14 -15.30 24.60 41.45
CA PRO A 14 -15.78 25.97 41.71
C PRO A 14 -17.27 26.22 41.43
N LYS A 15 -17.87 25.50 40.46
CA LYS A 15 -19.26 25.72 40.02
C LYS A 15 -20.25 24.71 40.59
N THR A 16 -19.86 23.43 40.62
CA THR A 16 -20.76 22.33 41.02
C THR A 16 -20.58 21.91 42.47
N HIS A 17 -19.52 22.38 43.13
CA HIS A 17 -19.11 21.98 44.48
C HIS A 17 -18.92 20.46 44.64
N THR A 18 -18.78 19.74 43.53
CA THR A 18 -18.51 18.30 43.51
C THR A 18 -17.12 18.03 44.07
N LEU A 19 -17.01 17.03 44.93
CA LEU A 19 -15.73 16.58 45.46
C LEU A 19 -15.03 15.69 44.46
N GLN A 20 -13.78 16.04 44.19
CA GLN A 20 -12.92 15.40 43.22
C GLN A 20 -11.66 14.88 43.91
N LYS A 21 -11.12 13.77 43.41
CA LYS A 21 -9.86 13.20 43.93
C LYS A 21 -8.64 13.95 43.39
N TYR A 22 -8.76 14.47 42.18
CA TYR A 22 -7.69 15.17 41.47
C TYR A 22 -8.03 16.66 41.35
N GLY A 23 -7.06 17.52 41.59
CA GLY A 23 -7.20 18.96 41.43
C GLY A 23 -6.62 19.44 40.10
N THR A 24 -7.25 20.42 39.47
CA THR A 24 -6.67 21.10 38.30
C THR A 24 -5.68 22.16 38.76
N GLU A 25 -4.43 22.05 38.33
CA GLU A 25 -3.46 23.13 38.47
C GLU A 25 -3.85 24.29 37.55
N VAL A 26 -3.85 25.50 38.09
CA VAL A 26 -4.25 26.73 37.41
C VAL A 26 -3.11 27.73 37.56
N ASP A 27 -2.79 28.42 36.47
CA ASP A 27 -1.73 29.42 36.49
C ASP A 27 -2.11 30.57 37.46
N CYS A 28 -1.12 31.02 38.22
CA CYS A 28 -1.24 32.14 39.16
C CYS A 28 -1.40 33.47 38.41
N ASN A 29 -2.57 33.69 37.80
CA ASN A 29 -2.91 34.93 37.10
C ASN A 29 -3.72 35.88 37.99
N THR A 30 -3.20 37.08 38.23
CA THR A 30 -3.88 38.11 39.04
C THR A 30 -5.02 38.80 38.30
N ILE A 31 -5.10 38.69 36.97
CA ILE A 31 -6.12 39.33 36.13
C ILE A 31 -7.41 38.51 36.13
N LEU A 32 -7.30 37.18 36.04
CA LEU A 32 -8.44 36.26 36.00
C LEU A 32 -8.24 35.13 37.02
N PRO A 33 -8.31 35.43 38.33
CA PRO A 33 -8.20 34.40 39.35
C PRO A 33 -9.43 33.48 39.29
N PRO A 34 -9.26 32.15 39.50
CA PRO A 34 -10.38 31.26 39.75
C PRO A 34 -11.16 31.72 40.98
N ALA A 35 -12.48 31.82 40.81
CA ALA A 35 -13.42 32.32 41.81
C ALA A 35 -14.25 31.19 42.43
N PHE A 36 -14.45 31.22 43.74
CA PHE A 36 -15.24 30.25 44.50
C PHE A 36 -16.28 30.98 45.36
N LEU A 37 -17.49 30.45 45.42
CA LEU A 37 -18.55 30.92 46.30
C LEU A 37 -18.46 30.16 47.62
N LEU A 38 -18.06 30.83 48.70
CA LEU A 38 -17.94 30.25 50.04
C LEU A 38 -18.77 31.10 51.00
N GLU A 39 -19.68 30.46 51.74
CA GLU A 39 -20.50 31.14 52.77
C GLU A 39 -21.28 32.39 52.30
N GLY A 40 -21.54 32.51 50.99
CA GLY A 40 -22.27 33.64 50.40
C GLY A 40 -21.39 34.74 49.82
N GLU A 41 -20.06 34.65 50.03
CA GLU A 41 -19.07 35.59 49.52
C GLU A 41 -18.21 34.96 48.42
N TRP A 42 -17.70 35.79 47.51
CA TRP A 42 -16.88 35.33 46.40
C TRP A 42 -15.40 35.54 46.72
N PHE A 43 -14.63 34.45 46.64
CA PHE A 43 -13.19 34.46 46.87
C PHE A 43 -12.45 34.12 45.58
N GLY A 44 -11.50 34.97 45.19
CA GLY A 44 -10.55 34.70 44.12
C GLY A 44 -9.25 34.13 44.67
N ILE A 45 -8.70 33.12 44.02
CA ILE A 45 -7.44 32.49 44.42
C ILE A 45 -6.34 32.84 43.41
N ALA A 46 -5.52 33.86 43.71
CA ALA A 46 -4.26 34.13 43.01
C ALA A 46 -3.43 35.21 43.71
N PRO A 47 -2.13 34.98 44.00
CA PRO A 47 -1.54 33.82 44.67
C PRO A 47 -1.96 33.68 46.14
N THR A 48 -2.62 34.69 46.70
CA THR A 48 -3.29 34.65 48.01
C THR A 48 -4.80 34.60 47.81
N ILE A 49 -5.52 34.11 48.84
CA ILE A 49 -6.98 34.17 48.86
C ILE A 49 -7.38 35.63 49.10
N ARG A 50 -8.24 36.17 48.24
CA ARG A 50 -8.80 37.52 48.38
C ARG A 50 -10.27 37.51 48.05
N GLU A 51 -11.04 38.32 48.76
CA GLU A 51 -12.42 38.59 48.40
C GLU A 51 -12.46 39.31 47.04
N ILE A 52 -13.40 38.94 46.19
CA ILE A 52 -13.61 39.56 44.88
C ILE A 52 -15.05 40.05 44.76
N LYS A 53 -15.27 41.01 43.85
CA LYS A 53 -16.60 41.52 43.57
C LYS A 53 -17.53 40.40 43.10
N THR A 54 -18.77 40.43 43.59
CA THR A 54 -19.84 39.53 43.16
C THR A 54 -20.01 39.57 41.63
N PRO A 55 -19.99 38.40 40.96
CA PRO A 55 -20.14 38.33 39.52
C PRO A 55 -21.57 38.70 39.09
N ILE A 56 -21.68 39.27 37.90
CA ILE A 56 -22.96 39.64 37.31
C ILE A 56 -23.66 38.37 36.81
N ILE A 57 -24.91 38.16 37.23
CA ILE A 57 -25.73 37.06 36.74
C ILE A 57 -26.16 37.36 35.31
N LEU A 58 -25.60 36.65 34.34
CA LEU A 58 -26.03 36.70 32.95
C LEU A 58 -27.32 35.88 32.80
N LYS A 59 -28.41 36.53 32.39
CA LYS A 59 -29.64 35.84 32.00
C LYS A 59 -29.53 35.43 30.54
N PRO A 60 -29.79 34.17 30.18
CA PRO A 60 -29.88 33.80 28.77
C PRO A 60 -31.00 34.61 28.11
N ALA A 61 -30.74 35.13 26.90
CA ALA A 61 -31.72 35.91 26.15
C ALA A 61 -32.91 35.06 25.64
N THR A 62 -32.90 33.74 25.88
CA THR A 62 -33.90 32.79 25.42
C THR A 62 -34.68 32.22 26.61
N LYS A 63 -36.02 32.24 26.53
CA LYS A 63 -36.86 31.44 27.42
C LYS A 63 -36.73 29.98 26.99
N TRP A 64 -36.20 29.12 27.86
CA TRP A 64 -36.10 27.68 27.60
C TRP A 64 -37.50 27.09 27.44
N THR A 65 -37.81 26.54 26.26
CA THR A 65 -39.10 25.89 25.92
C THR A 65 -39.02 24.36 25.90
N TRP A 66 -37.85 23.77 26.13
CA TRP A 66 -37.71 22.32 26.14
C TRP A 66 -38.14 21.75 27.49
N THR A 67 -38.98 20.71 27.44
CA THR A 67 -39.33 19.88 28.59
C THR A 67 -38.58 18.56 28.49
N TYR A 68 -37.76 18.26 29.49
CA TYR A 68 -37.10 16.96 29.58
C TYR A 68 -38.14 15.86 29.78
N LYS A 69 -38.21 14.92 28.84
CA LYS A 69 -38.93 13.66 29.06
C LYS A 69 -37.92 12.59 29.39
N SER A 70 -37.88 12.20 30.67
CA SER A 70 -37.09 11.06 31.11
C SER A 70 -37.60 9.80 30.43
N PRO A 71 -36.76 9.01 29.75
CA PRO A 71 -37.16 7.71 29.25
C PRO A 71 -37.21 6.73 30.42
N GLU A 72 -38.38 6.60 31.06
CA GLU A 72 -38.58 5.78 32.28
C GLU A 72 -38.15 4.31 32.12
N ASN A 73 -38.07 3.79 30.89
CA ASN A 73 -37.86 2.37 30.60
C ASN A 73 -36.54 2.02 29.89
N LEU A 74 -35.63 2.98 29.64
CA LEU A 74 -34.34 2.67 28.99
C LEU A 74 -33.42 1.80 29.87
N MET A 75 -33.59 1.85 31.19
CA MET A 75 -32.81 1.06 32.15
C MET A 75 -33.28 -0.40 32.26
N VAL A 76 -34.51 -0.71 31.81
CA VAL A 76 -35.15 -2.02 32.02
C VAL A 76 -34.90 -2.96 30.83
N ALA A 77 -34.79 -2.42 29.62
CA ALA A 77 -34.41 -3.20 28.43
C ALA A 77 -32.88 -3.29 28.37
N GLY A 78 -32.30 -4.35 28.96
CA GLY A 78 -30.87 -4.55 29.24
C GLY A 78 -29.91 -4.54 28.04
N ILE A 79 -29.78 -3.40 27.36
CA ILE A 79 -28.77 -3.16 26.31
C ILE A 79 -27.44 -2.72 26.95
N TYR A 80 -27.49 -2.07 28.11
CA TYR A 80 -26.32 -1.60 28.84
C TYR A 80 -26.09 -2.41 30.11
N SER A 81 -24.89 -2.95 30.28
CA SER A 81 -24.50 -3.60 31.53
C SER A 81 -24.36 -2.57 32.67
N HIS A 82 -24.46 -3.03 33.91
CA HIS A 82 -24.28 -2.18 35.10
C HIS A 82 -22.90 -1.48 35.07
N GLU A 83 -21.88 -2.15 34.53
CA GLU A 83 -20.53 -1.63 34.38
C GLU A 83 -20.47 -0.46 33.38
N ILE A 84 -21.10 -0.59 32.21
CA ILE A 84 -21.14 0.46 31.19
C ILE A 84 -21.91 1.67 31.71
N MET A 85 -23.01 1.45 32.43
CA MET A 85 -23.80 2.52 33.02
C MET A 85 -23.01 3.29 34.08
N ASN A 86 -22.30 2.58 34.95
CA ASN A 86 -21.44 3.20 35.96
C ASN A 86 -20.24 3.93 35.32
N ALA A 87 -19.66 3.38 34.25
CA ALA A 87 -18.59 4.04 33.50
C ALA A 87 -19.07 5.34 32.84
N LEU A 88 -20.24 5.33 32.19
CA LEU A 88 -20.85 6.52 31.61
C LEU A 88 -21.19 7.55 32.69
N GLN A 89 -21.81 7.12 33.80
CA GLN A 89 -22.12 7.99 34.93
C GLN A 89 -20.84 8.66 35.47
N LYS A 90 -19.76 7.91 35.68
CA LYS A 90 -18.47 8.49 36.12
C LYS A 90 -17.92 9.49 35.10
N HIS A 91 -17.99 9.17 33.82
CA HIS A 91 -17.52 10.06 32.75
C HIS A 91 -18.32 11.38 32.71
N LEU A 92 -19.64 11.31 32.92
CA LEU A 92 -20.52 12.48 32.97
C LEU A 92 -20.33 13.31 34.25
N LEU A 93 -20.08 12.67 35.39
CA LEU A 93 -19.95 13.34 36.69
C LEU A 93 -18.58 13.98 36.90
N PHE A 94 -17.52 13.42 36.31
CA PHE A 94 -16.14 13.83 36.59
C PHE A 94 -15.30 14.15 35.33
N PRO A 95 -15.80 14.90 34.34
CA PRO A 95 -15.01 15.25 33.16
C PRO A 95 -13.77 16.08 33.52
N GLN A 96 -13.88 16.93 34.55
CA GLN A 96 -12.81 17.79 35.03
C GLN A 96 -11.67 17.01 35.70
N GLU A 97 -11.95 15.85 36.32
CA GLU A 97 -10.89 14.99 36.87
C GLU A 97 -10.05 14.37 35.76
N ILE A 98 -10.70 13.93 34.67
CA ILE A 98 -10.03 13.35 33.51
C ILE A 98 -9.13 14.40 32.85
N GLU A 99 -9.62 15.63 32.67
CA GLU A 99 -8.82 16.73 32.13
C GLU A 99 -7.63 17.07 33.05
N ALA A 100 -7.81 17.08 34.36
CA ALA A 100 -6.71 17.30 35.31
C ALA A 100 -5.65 16.20 35.21
N ALA A 101 -6.06 14.93 35.16
CA ALA A 101 -5.16 13.80 34.99
C ALA A 101 -4.38 13.87 33.67
N GLN A 102 -5.06 14.18 32.56
CA GLN A 102 -4.42 14.35 31.24
C GLN A 102 -3.40 15.49 31.22
N LYS A 103 -3.74 16.64 31.81
CA LYS A 103 -2.81 17.77 31.92
C LYS A 103 -1.60 17.43 32.77
N ASN A 104 -1.79 16.74 33.90
CA ASN A 104 -0.67 16.30 34.74
C ASN A 104 0.26 15.34 34.00
N ILE A 105 -0.29 14.38 33.23
CA ILE A 105 0.49 13.48 32.37
C ILE A 105 1.29 14.27 31.31
N ALA A 106 0.64 15.24 30.65
CA ALA A 106 1.30 16.06 29.63
C ALA A 106 2.40 16.96 30.23
N ARG A 107 2.20 17.52 31.43
CA ARG A 107 3.24 18.29 32.13
C ARG A 107 4.43 17.41 32.50
N GLN A 108 4.16 16.20 33.01
CA GLN A 108 5.20 15.23 33.34
C GLN A 108 6.01 14.80 32.11
N SER A 109 5.36 14.55 30.97
CA SER A 109 6.07 14.14 29.74
C SER A 109 6.91 15.27 29.13
N LEU A 110 6.51 16.52 29.34
CA LEU A 110 7.27 17.70 28.92
C LEU A 110 8.36 18.12 29.91
N GLY A 111 8.47 17.44 31.07
CA GLY A 111 9.46 17.75 32.10
C GLY A 111 9.14 19.00 32.93
N TYR A 112 7.89 19.48 32.89
CA TYR A 112 7.42 20.55 33.76
C TYR A 112 7.09 20.02 35.16
N ASP A 113 7.12 20.92 36.15
CA ASP A 113 6.63 20.62 37.49
C ASP A 113 5.18 20.13 37.43
N TYR A 114 4.91 19.02 38.12
CA TYR A 114 3.62 18.35 38.16
C TYR A 114 3.23 18.07 39.62
N THR A 115 1.93 17.98 39.87
CA THR A 115 1.42 17.61 41.20
C THR A 115 1.28 16.09 41.32
N ASP A 116 1.99 15.46 42.27
CA ASP A 116 1.84 14.02 42.57
C ASP A 116 0.49 13.78 43.26
N GLN A 117 -0.55 13.64 42.45
CA GLN A 117 -1.90 13.31 42.91
C GLN A 117 -2.13 11.79 42.95
N GLY A 118 -1.05 10.99 42.99
CA GLY A 118 -1.11 9.52 42.95
C GLY A 118 -1.14 8.93 41.53
N LEU A 119 -0.99 9.75 40.49
CA LEU A 119 -0.83 9.33 39.10
C LEU A 119 0.66 9.12 38.80
N ARG A 120 1.21 7.97 39.22
CA ARG A 120 2.63 7.64 38.99
C ARG A 120 2.81 6.94 37.65
N LEU A 121 3.08 7.68 36.58
CA LEU A 121 3.50 7.09 35.30
C LEU A 121 4.81 6.30 35.44
N GLN A 122 5.69 6.72 36.35
CA GLN A 122 6.97 6.08 36.62
C GLN A 122 6.82 4.62 37.07
N SER A 123 5.73 4.25 37.76
CA SER A 123 5.49 2.85 38.12
C SER A 123 4.91 2.00 36.99
N LEU A 124 4.37 2.64 35.94
CA LEU A 124 3.85 1.96 34.75
C LEU A 124 4.94 1.77 33.69
N ILE A 125 5.95 2.64 33.68
CA ILE A 125 7.10 2.64 32.78
C ILE A 125 8.37 2.55 33.64
N ASP A 126 8.38 1.61 34.57
CA ASP A 126 9.55 1.35 35.42
C ASP A 126 10.58 0.54 34.63
N GLU A 127 11.86 0.82 34.86
CA GLU A 127 12.98 0.18 34.15
C GLU A 127 12.95 -1.35 34.33
N ASN A 128 12.58 -1.82 35.53
CA ASN A 128 12.41 -3.24 35.82
C ASN A 128 11.24 -3.85 35.04
N SER A 129 10.14 -3.12 34.86
CA SER A 129 8.98 -3.60 34.08
C SER A 129 9.31 -3.71 32.60
N ILE A 130 10.09 -2.77 32.07
CA ILE A 130 10.57 -2.80 30.68
C ILE A 130 11.51 -3.99 30.48
N GLY A 131 12.49 -4.18 31.38
CA GLY A 131 13.41 -5.32 31.30
C GLY A 131 12.69 -6.67 31.29
N LEU A 132 11.73 -6.85 32.21
CA LEU A 132 10.91 -8.07 32.27
C LEU A 132 10.04 -8.26 31.03
N MET A 133 9.53 -7.19 30.41
CA MET A 133 8.72 -7.30 29.18
C MET A 133 9.58 -7.67 27.96
N VAL A 134 10.77 -7.08 27.84
CA VAL A 134 11.73 -7.39 26.78
C VAL A 134 12.17 -8.85 26.86
N GLU A 135 12.55 -9.31 28.05
CA GLU A 135 13.04 -10.67 28.22
C GLU A 135 11.93 -11.71 28.07
N ASN A 136 10.73 -11.48 28.63
CA ASN A 136 9.68 -12.51 28.64
C ASN A 136 8.83 -12.57 27.37
N LYS A 137 8.67 -11.46 26.64
CA LYS A 137 7.79 -11.40 25.45
C LYS A 137 8.57 -11.23 24.16
N LEU A 138 9.49 -10.26 24.11
CA LEU A 138 10.21 -9.96 22.88
C LEU A 138 11.24 -11.04 22.54
N TYR A 139 11.96 -11.59 23.51
CA TYR A 139 12.91 -12.67 23.23
C TYR A 139 12.22 -13.94 22.70
N LYS A 140 11.09 -14.33 23.31
CA LYS A 140 10.27 -15.46 22.84
C LYS A 140 9.71 -15.20 21.44
N MET A 141 9.28 -13.96 21.17
CA MET A 141 8.84 -13.54 19.84
C MET A 141 9.99 -13.49 18.81
N TRP A 142 11.20 -13.18 19.23
CA TRP A 142 12.35 -13.15 18.36
C TRP A 142 12.79 -14.57 17.97
N GLY A 143 12.77 -15.50 18.92
CA GLY A 143 13.15 -16.90 18.70
C GLY A 143 12.33 -17.59 17.61
N TRP A 144 10.99 -17.53 17.68
CA TRP A 144 10.15 -18.18 16.64
C TRP A 144 10.25 -17.46 15.28
N PHE A 145 10.39 -16.13 15.25
CA PHE A 145 10.61 -15.38 14.01
C PHE A 145 11.93 -15.79 13.32
N THR A 146 13.00 -15.92 14.10
CA THR A 146 14.30 -16.36 13.59
C THR A 146 14.25 -17.81 13.08
N SER A 147 13.52 -18.68 13.78
CA SER A 147 13.29 -20.07 13.34
C SER A 147 12.59 -20.14 11.99
N LEU A 148 11.54 -19.33 11.78
CA LEU A 148 10.87 -19.20 10.49
C LEU A 148 11.81 -18.64 9.41
N GLY A 149 12.61 -17.63 9.74
CA GLY A 149 13.61 -17.05 8.84
C GLY A 149 14.62 -18.09 8.35
N ASN A 150 15.12 -18.96 9.23
CA ASN A 150 16.05 -20.03 8.87
C ASN A 150 15.43 -21.05 7.92
N ILE A 151 14.16 -21.43 8.13
CA ILE A 151 13.44 -22.36 7.23
C ILE A 151 13.27 -21.74 5.84
N ILE A 152 12.84 -20.47 5.77
CA ILE A 152 12.64 -19.75 4.51
C ILE A 152 13.97 -19.55 3.77
N SER A 153 15.04 -19.21 4.50
CA SER A 153 16.38 -19.05 3.95
C SER A 153 16.89 -20.35 3.32
N GLY A 154 16.69 -21.49 4.00
CA GLY A 154 17.03 -22.81 3.45
C GLY A 154 16.26 -23.14 2.15
N LEU A 155 14.94 -22.88 2.14
CA LEU A 155 14.10 -23.14 0.96
C LEU A 155 14.46 -22.23 -0.23
N LEU A 156 14.74 -20.95 0.03
CA LEU A 156 15.23 -20.02 -0.98
C LEU A 156 16.60 -20.43 -1.53
N GLY A 157 17.51 -20.90 -0.68
CA GLY A 157 18.83 -21.40 -1.11
C GLY A 157 18.70 -22.54 -2.12
N ILE A 158 17.85 -23.53 -1.83
CA ILE A 158 17.58 -24.66 -2.75
C ILE A 158 16.96 -24.16 -4.06
N PHE A 159 15.98 -23.25 -3.98
CA PHE A 159 15.35 -22.65 -5.16
C PHE A 159 16.37 -21.92 -6.05
N PHE A 160 17.30 -21.18 -5.47
CA PHE A 160 18.36 -20.49 -6.20
C PHE A 160 19.32 -21.47 -6.88
N ILE A 161 19.73 -22.54 -6.22
CA ILE A 161 20.59 -23.56 -6.83
C ILE A 161 19.91 -24.18 -8.06
N ILE A 162 18.64 -24.55 -7.95
CA ILE A 162 17.85 -25.07 -9.07
C ILE A 162 17.78 -24.04 -10.21
N LYS A 163 17.51 -22.77 -9.89
CA LYS A 163 17.47 -21.69 -10.89
C LYS A 163 18.81 -21.48 -11.59
N ILE A 164 19.94 -21.60 -10.89
CA ILE A 164 21.28 -21.51 -11.48
C ILE A 164 21.51 -22.66 -12.46
N ILE A 165 21.17 -23.90 -12.10
CA ILE A 165 21.30 -25.06 -12.99
C ILE A 165 20.46 -24.86 -14.27
N LEU A 166 19.19 -24.47 -14.13
CA LEU A 166 18.31 -24.17 -15.27
C LEU A 166 18.87 -23.05 -16.14
N SER A 167 19.49 -22.03 -15.54
CA SER A 167 20.11 -20.92 -16.26
C SER A 167 21.29 -21.39 -17.12
N ILE A 168 22.15 -22.26 -16.59
CA ILE A 168 23.29 -22.85 -17.32
C ILE A 168 22.80 -23.68 -18.51
N LEU A 169 21.79 -24.54 -18.30
CA LEU A 169 21.21 -25.36 -19.37
C LEU A 169 20.61 -24.51 -20.50
N ASN A 170 19.81 -23.50 -20.15
CA ASN A 170 19.22 -22.57 -21.13
C ASN A 170 20.30 -21.78 -21.87
N THR A 171 21.35 -21.34 -21.18
CA THR A 171 22.48 -20.64 -21.79
C THR A 171 23.20 -21.55 -22.79
N GLY A 172 23.44 -22.81 -22.44
CA GLY A 172 24.05 -23.79 -23.35
C GLY A 172 23.22 -24.03 -24.60
N LEU A 173 21.90 -24.18 -24.47
CA LEU A 173 20.98 -24.33 -25.60
C LEU A 173 20.97 -23.09 -26.50
N ASN A 174 20.89 -21.89 -25.92
CA ASN A 174 20.90 -20.63 -26.66
C ASN A 174 22.21 -20.41 -27.42
N ILE A 175 23.35 -20.73 -26.78
CA ILE A 175 24.70 -20.67 -27.40
C ILE A 175 24.77 -21.67 -28.56
N SER A 176 24.34 -22.92 -28.39
CA SER A 176 24.32 -23.93 -29.46
C SER A 176 23.49 -23.46 -30.68
N LEU A 177 22.32 -22.90 -30.41
CA LEU A 177 21.41 -22.39 -31.43
C LEU A 177 21.95 -21.13 -32.14
N LEU A 178 22.66 -20.25 -31.43
CA LEU A 178 23.38 -19.13 -32.04
C LEU A 178 24.58 -19.58 -32.87
N TYR A 179 25.30 -20.63 -32.42
CA TYR A 179 26.44 -21.17 -33.15
C TYR A 179 26.01 -21.69 -34.53
N GLN A 180 24.89 -22.41 -34.58
CA GLN A 180 24.35 -22.92 -35.84
C GLN A 180 23.88 -21.81 -36.80
N THR A 181 23.43 -20.67 -36.28
CA THR A 181 22.83 -19.59 -37.09
C THR A 181 23.83 -18.51 -37.53
N PHE A 182 24.82 -18.18 -36.70
CA PHE A 182 25.76 -17.09 -36.97
C PHE A 182 27.24 -17.53 -37.02
N GLY A 183 27.56 -18.78 -36.70
CA GLY A 183 28.95 -19.25 -36.58
C GLY A 183 29.69 -18.60 -35.41
N TRP A 184 31.02 -18.47 -35.53
CA TRP A 184 31.85 -17.86 -34.50
C TRP A 184 31.79 -16.32 -34.60
N SER A 185 30.95 -15.69 -33.78
CA SER A 185 30.79 -14.22 -33.77
C SER A 185 30.55 -13.68 -32.36
N LEU A 186 30.84 -12.39 -32.16
CA LEU A 186 30.55 -11.65 -30.92
C LEU A 186 29.06 -11.71 -30.52
N LYS A 187 28.17 -12.03 -31.46
CA LYS A 187 26.73 -12.21 -31.20
C LYS A 187 26.46 -13.40 -30.27
N MET A 188 27.38 -14.37 -30.14
CA MET A 188 27.26 -15.48 -29.17
C MET A 188 27.11 -15.04 -27.72
N MET A 189 27.62 -13.86 -27.35
CA MET A 189 27.47 -13.31 -26.00
C MET A 189 26.00 -13.06 -25.63
N ALA A 190 25.13 -12.90 -26.63
CA ALA A 190 23.68 -12.83 -26.43
C ALA A 190 23.07 -14.14 -25.89
N GLY A 191 23.77 -15.27 -26.02
CA GLY A 191 23.34 -16.59 -25.54
C GLY A 191 23.12 -16.67 -24.02
N ILE A 192 23.81 -15.80 -23.26
CA ILE A 192 23.66 -15.67 -21.80
C ILE A 192 22.26 -15.19 -21.40
N PHE A 193 21.60 -14.46 -22.30
CA PHE A 193 20.27 -13.91 -22.05
C PHE A 193 19.29 -14.45 -23.09
N SER A 194 18.34 -15.27 -22.61
CA SER A 194 17.28 -15.85 -23.45
C SER A 194 16.53 -14.80 -24.29
N ASN A 195 16.21 -13.64 -23.70
CA ASN A 195 15.50 -12.57 -24.41
C ASN A 195 16.33 -11.96 -25.56
N LEU A 196 17.65 -11.80 -25.35
CA LEU A 196 18.56 -11.29 -26.38
C LEU A 196 18.73 -12.30 -27.52
N THR A 197 18.86 -13.59 -27.17
CA THR A 197 18.94 -14.69 -28.15
C THR A 197 17.73 -14.67 -29.10
N GLN A 198 16.52 -14.58 -28.55
CA GLN A 198 15.28 -14.54 -29.34
C GLN A 198 15.19 -13.28 -30.22
N PHE A 199 15.62 -12.13 -29.71
CA PHE A 199 15.67 -10.88 -30.48
C PHE A 199 16.63 -10.97 -31.68
N PHE A 200 17.85 -11.47 -31.49
CA PHE A 200 18.82 -11.62 -32.57
C PHE A 200 18.36 -12.64 -33.61
N MET A 201 17.76 -13.75 -33.17
CA MET A 201 17.19 -14.74 -34.07
C MET A 201 16.07 -14.16 -34.94
N HIS A 202 15.13 -13.43 -34.33
CA HIS A 202 14.02 -12.81 -35.06
C HIS A 202 14.54 -11.81 -36.10
N LYS A 203 15.49 -10.95 -35.73
CA LYS A 203 16.07 -9.95 -36.64
C LYS A 203 16.80 -10.59 -37.83
N GLN A 204 17.49 -11.71 -37.61
CA GLN A 204 18.15 -12.44 -38.71
C GLN A 204 17.14 -13.08 -39.65
N HIS A 205 16.09 -13.70 -39.11
CA HIS A 205 15.02 -14.28 -39.92
C HIS A 205 14.31 -13.21 -40.77
N GLU A 206 14.06 -12.03 -40.21
CA GLU A 206 13.48 -10.90 -40.93
C GLU A 206 14.37 -10.40 -42.07
N ASN A 207 15.69 -10.30 -41.83
CA ASN A 207 16.66 -9.90 -42.86
C ASN A 207 16.71 -10.92 -44.01
N ASN A 208 16.82 -12.21 -43.70
CA ASN A 208 16.82 -13.29 -44.70
C ASN A 208 15.52 -13.29 -45.52
N PHE A 209 14.38 -13.02 -44.88
CA PHE A 209 13.09 -12.93 -45.57
C PHE A 209 13.03 -11.74 -46.55
N LYS A 210 13.55 -10.57 -46.14
CA LYS A 210 13.63 -9.39 -47.01
C LYS A 210 14.55 -9.62 -48.22
N GLU A 211 15.69 -10.27 -47.99
CA GLU A 211 16.66 -10.60 -49.04
C GLU A 211 16.09 -11.62 -50.06
N ASN A 212 15.50 -12.71 -49.57
CA ASN A 212 14.82 -13.69 -50.44
C ASN A 212 13.69 -13.05 -51.26
N LYS A 213 12.91 -12.14 -50.65
CA LYS A 213 11.84 -11.42 -51.34
C LYS A 213 12.40 -10.50 -52.44
N LYS A 214 13.52 -9.83 -52.19
CA LYS A 214 14.20 -8.96 -53.17
C LYS A 214 14.75 -9.78 -54.35
N ASN A 215 15.45 -10.88 -54.07
CA ASN A 215 15.98 -11.78 -55.09
C ASN A 215 14.87 -12.38 -55.97
N THR A 216 13.72 -12.73 -55.37
CA THR A 216 12.55 -13.23 -56.12
C THR A 216 11.95 -12.15 -57.03
N MET A 217 11.97 -10.87 -56.61
CA MET A 217 11.51 -9.76 -57.45
C MET A 217 12.48 -9.47 -58.58
N GLU A 218 13.79 -9.45 -58.32
CA GLU A 218 14.83 -9.27 -59.34
C GLU A 218 14.76 -10.39 -60.39
N GLN A 219 14.66 -11.65 -59.96
CA GLN A 219 14.53 -12.80 -60.87
C GLN A 219 13.23 -12.75 -61.71
N LYS A 220 12.12 -12.27 -61.15
CA LYS A 220 10.88 -12.05 -61.91
C LYS A 220 11.03 -10.94 -62.96
N ASN A 221 11.72 -9.85 -62.61
CA ASN A 221 11.96 -8.75 -63.54
C ASN A 221 12.89 -9.18 -64.70
N ASP A 222 13.93 -9.97 -64.40
CA ASP A 222 14.82 -10.52 -65.42
C ASP A 222 14.10 -11.49 -66.37
N LEU A 223 13.22 -12.36 -65.85
CA LEU A 223 12.39 -13.23 -66.69
C LEU A 223 11.43 -12.43 -67.58
N GLN A 224 10.85 -11.34 -67.06
CA GLN A 224 9.97 -10.47 -67.86
C GLN A 224 10.76 -9.75 -68.96
N LEU A 225 11.96 -9.26 -68.67
CA LEU A 225 12.86 -8.64 -69.66
C LEU A 225 13.25 -9.64 -70.78
N GLN A 226 13.57 -10.89 -70.43
CA GLN A 226 13.86 -11.93 -71.42
C GLN A 226 12.64 -12.28 -72.29
N HIS A 227 11.44 -12.33 -71.70
CA HIS A 227 10.21 -12.53 -72.47
C HIS A 227 9.94 -11.38 -73.43
N GLN A 228 10.18 -10.13 -73.00
CA GLN A 228 10.02 -8.95 -73.84
C GLN A 228 11.01 -8.97 -75.02
N GLN A 229 12.30 -9.24 -74.76
CA GLN A 229 13.32 -9.34 -75.80
C GLN A 229 13.03 -10.45 -76.81
N ASN A 230 12.57 -11.62 -76.33
CA ASN A 230 12.17 -12.71 -77.21
C ASN A 230 10.95 -12.35 -78.07
N GLN A 231 9.97 -11.62 -77.51
CA GLN A 231 8.83 -11.12 -78.29
C GLN A 231 9.28 -10.11 -79.37
N ASP A 232 10.19 -9.19 -79.05
CA ASP A 232 10.71 -8.22 -80.01
C ASP A 232 11.49 -8.89 -81.16
N VAL A 233 12.21 -9.98 -80.88
CA VAL A 233 12.88 -10.81 -81.89
C VAL A 233 11.87 -11.58 -82.77
N TRP A 234 10.82 -12.14 -82.17
CA TRP A 234 9.72 -12.80 -82.91
C TRP A 234 8.97 -11.84 -83.85
N ILE A 235 8.74 -10.59 -83.42
CA ILE A 235 8.10 -9.58 -84.27
C ILE A 235 9.00 -9.23 -85.45
N LYS A 236 10.30 -8.98 -85.22
CA LYS A 236 11.27 -8.71 -86.31
C LYS A 236 11.47 -9.86 -87.29
N THR A 237 11.26 -11.11 -86.87
CA THR A 237 11.41 -12.30 -87.74
C THR A 237 10.15 -12.62 -88.52
N LYS A 238 8.96 -12.32 -87.99
CA LYS A 238 7.69 -12.46 -88.71
C LYS A 238 7.61 -11.56 -89.95
N ASP A 239 8.22 -10.39 -89.92
CA ASP A 239 8.24 -9.46 -91.06
C ASP A 239 9.15 -9.92 -92.22
N LYS A 240 9.85 -11.05 -92.08
CA LYS A 240 10.77 -11.60 -93.10
C LYS A 240 10.33 -12.92 -93.74
N ILE A 241 9.18 -13.49 -93.39
CA ILE A 241 8.74 -14.79 -93.92
C ILE A 241 7.54 -14.59 -94.89
N PRO A 242 7.65 -15.00 -96.18
CA PRO A 242 6.55 -14.89 -97.13
C PRO A 242 5.41 -15.85 -96.75
N LYS A 243 4.17 -15.36 -96.83
CA LYS A 243 2.97 -16.18 -96.61
C LYS A 243 2.71 -17.04 -97.85
N GLU A 244 2.82 -18.35 -97.71
CA GLU A 244 2.15 -19.27 -98.62
C GLU A 244 1.50 -20.41 -97.83
N THR A 245 0.19 -20.53 -98.05
CA THR A 245 -0.75 -21.47 -97.48
C THR A 245 -0.52 -22.88 -97.98
N ASN A 246 -0.69 -23.89 -97.11
CA ASN A 246 -1.38 -25.12 -97.43
C ASN A 246 -1.86 -25.82 -96.16
N GLU A 247 -3.17 -26.05 -96.10
CA GLU A 247 -3.88 -26.78 -95.05
C GLU A 247 -3.48 -28.27 -95.08
N CYS A 248 -3.18 -28.84 -93.91
CA CYS A 248 -3.23 -30.29 -93.72
C CYS A 248 -3.81 -30.62 -92.34
N LYS A 249 -5.00 -31.23 -92.37
CA LYS A 249 -5.74 -31.79 -91.23
C LYS A 249 -4.94 -32.90 -90.56
N ILE A 250 -4.83 -32.85 -89.23
CA ILE A 250 -4.46 -34.01 -88.40
C ILE A 250 -5.60 -34.30 -87.42
N HIS A 251 -5.96 -35.58 -87.44
CA HIS A 251 -7.05 -36.26 -86.77
C HIS A 251 -6.80 -36.37 -85.26
N TRP A 252 -7.79 -36.01 -84.44
CA TRP A 252 -7.82 -36.29 -83.00
C TRP A 252 -8.84 -37.40 -82.73
N SER A 253 -8.44 -38.43 -81.99
CA SER A 253 -9.36 -39.42 -81.39
C SER A 253 -9.17 -39.43 -79.86
N PRO A 254 -10.24 -39.54 -79.07
CA PRO A 254 -10.21 -39.18 -77.65
C PRO A 254 -10.00 -40.38 -76.72
N ALA A 255 -9.76 -40.03 -75.45
CA ALA A 255 -9.91 -40.82 -74.22
C ALA A 255 -8.63 -41.42 -73.61
N ALA A 256 -8.27 -40.90 -72.43
CA ALA A 256 -8.31 -41.69 -71.20
C ALA A 256 -8.30 -40.75 -69.98
N ASN A 257 -9.30 -40.97 -69.12
CA ASN A 257 -9.59 -40.31 -67.86
C ASN A 257 -8.88 -41.08 -66.71
N ILE A 258 -8.88 -40.49 -65.49
CA ILE A 258 -8.64 -41.12 -64.17
C ILE A 258 -7.16 -41.06 -63.72
N ARG A 259 -6.75 -40.60 -62.51
CA ARG A 259 -7.41 -40.40 -61.21
C ARG A 259 -6.67 -39.37 -60.34
N LYS A 260 -7.44 -38.69 -59.48
CA LYS A 260 -7.01 -37.98 -58.25
C LYS A 260 -6.28 -38.92 -57.29
N ILE A 261 -5.25 -38.43 -56.62
CA ILE A 261 -4.83 -38.88 -55.28
C ILE A 261 -4.67 -37.63 -54.41
N SER A 262 -5.40 -37.61 -53.32
CA SER A 262 -5.37 -36.64 -52.23
C SER A 262 -4.60 -37.23 -51.05
N ILE A 263 -3.67 -36.44 -50.50
CA ILE A 263 -3.27 -36.42 -49.08
C ILE A 263 -3.12 -34.93 -48.73
#